data_AF-A0A950XFM7-F1
#
_entry.id   AF-A0A950XFM7-F1
#
_cell.length_a   1.000
_cell.length_b   1.000
_cell.length_c   1.000
_cell.angle_alpha   90.00
_cell.angle_beta   90.00
_cell.angle_gamma   90.00
#
_symmetry.space_group_name_H-M   'P 1'
#
loop_
_entity.id
_entity.type
_entity.pdbx_description
1 polymer ?
#
loop_
_entity_poly.entity_id
_entity_poly.type
_entity_poly.pdbx_seq_one_letter_code
_entity_poly.pdbx_strand_id
1 'polypeptide(L)'
;MGYGMSQTIRQRIWTGDYEAADIAELEARYRQGQLNGSSFSSAVYSYAGRLKAEGDEKGYRRYLAKAVEISDTFADMRKSAMTTAELDVRQSILREAGRYLEAGTVIEEGLRKFEEEGTAPIHTKALLLIGKANVLEHTNVPVGEVQTTVKAIEELAPEVEEEDEYQAIRVYRALAKHYSKMKDTERAEEAVADARRLIYETGAWDQERKLEHDLRS
;
A
#
# COMPACT_ATOMS: atom_id res chain seq x y z
N MET A 1 -18.00 26.10 11.89
CA MET A 1 -17.27 25.42 12.98
C MET A 1 -16.63 24.19 12.40
N GLY A 2 -15.31 24.20 12.18
CA GLY A 2 -14.60 23.06 11.62
C GLY A 2 -14.41 21.99 12.69
N TYR A 3 -15.07 20.85 12.54
CA TYR A 3 -14.79 19.69 13.39
C TYR A 3 -13.45 19.10 12.98
N GLY A 4 -12.38 19.54 13.66
CA GLY A 4 -11.05 18.99 13.50
C GLY A 4 -11.09 17.46 13.63
N MET A 5 -10.47 16.77 12.68
CA MET A 5 -10.13 15.35 12.82
C MET A 5 -9.37 15.18 14.14
N SER A 6 -9.74 14.21 14.98
CA SER A 6 -9.02 13.97 16.23
C SER A 6 -7.55 13.71 15.90
N GLN A 7 -6.63 14.20 16.73
CA GLN A 7 -5.20 13.96 16.51
C GLN A 7 -4.89 12.45 16.43
N THR A 8 -5.69 11.63 17.12
CA THR A 8 -5.65 10.17 17.09
C THR A 8 -5.95 9.60 15.69
N ILE A 9 -6.98 10.09 14.98
CA ILE A 9 -7.27 9.62 13.62
C ILE A 9 -6.19 10.07 12.64
N ARG A 10 -5.65 11.30 12.79
CA ARG A 10 -4.53 11.76 11.97
C ARG A 10 -3.29 10.89 12.14
N GLN A 11 -2.94 10.53 13.37
CA GLN A 11 -1.81 9.62 13.62
C GLN A 11 -2.08 8.21 13.07
N ARG A 12 -3.31 7.69 13.23
CA ARG A 12 -3.69 6.35 12.75
C ARG A 12 -3.80 6.23 11.23
N ILE A 13 -4.01 7.33 10.51
CA ILE A 13 -3.91 7.34 9.04
C ILE A 13 -2.53 6.90 8.57
N TRP A 14 -1.48 7.23 9.33
CA TRP A 14 -0.10 6.89 8.98
C TRP A 14 0.31 5.53 9.51
N THR A 15 -0.16 5.13 10.71
CA THR A 15 0.15 3.79 11.26
C THR A 15 -0.69 2.68 10.64
N GLY A 16 -1.85 2.98 10.05
CA GLY A 16 -2.77 1.99 9.51
C GLY A 16 -3.47 1.13 10.57
N ASP A 17 -3.33 1.49 11.85
CA ASP A 17 -3.93 0.76 12.98
C ASP A 17 -5.32 1.31 13.30
N TYR A 18 -6.29 0.83 12.52
CA TYR A 18 -7.70 1.17 12.69
C TYR A 18 -8.45 0.11 13.48
N GLU A 19 -9.33 0.56 14.36
CA GLU A 19 -10.36 -0.26 14.98
C GLU A 19 -11.68 -0.16 14.20
N ALA A 20 -12.61 -1.11 14.43
CA ALA A 20 -13.93 -1.08 13.81
C ALA A 20 -14.69 0.24 14.06
N ALA A 21 -14.52 0.82 15.26
CA ALA A 21 -15.10 2.11 15.63
C ALA A 21 -14.53 3.27 14.80
N ASP A 22 -13.22 3.23 14.48
CA ASP A 22 -12.57 4.25 13.66
C ASP A 22 -13.15 4.23 12.23
N ILE A 23 -13.35 3.04 11.66
CA ILE A 23 -13.95 2.89 10.34
C ILE A 23 -15.39 3.43 10.31
N ALA A 24 -16.17 3.23 11.38
CA ALA A 24 -17.51 3.78 11.48
C ALA A 24 -17.51 5.32 11.56
N GLU A 25 -16.58 5.92 12.30
CA GLU A 25 -16.42 7.39 12.34
C GLU A 25 -16.01 7.95 10.97
N LEU A 26 -15.02 7.33 10.33
CA LEU A 26 -14.56 7.75 9.00
C LEU A 26 -15.65 7.62 7.94
N GLU A 27 -16.49 6.59 8.03
CA GLU A 27 -17.65 6.43 7.16
C GLU A 27 -18.66 7.57 7.33
N ALA A 28 -18.94 7.96 8.58
CA ALA A 28 -19.84 9.09 8.85
C ALA A 28 -19.29 10.39 8.25
N ARG A 29 -17.98 10.63 8.36
CA ARG A 29 -17.30 11.80 7.77
C ARG A 29 -17.30 11.77 6.24
N TYR A 30 -17.06 10.61 5.64
CA TYR A 30 -17.15 10.41 4.19
C TYR A 30 -18.55 10.73 3.67
N ARG A 31 -19.60 10.23 4.33
CA ARG A 31 -21.00 10.52 3.97
C ARG A 31 -21.38 12.00 4.13
N GLN A 32 -20.70 12.72 5.01
CA GLN A 32 -20.86 14.18 5.19
C GLN A 32 -20.00 15.00 4.22
N GLY A 33 -19.24 14.37 3.32
CA GLY A 33 -18.33 15.06 2.39
C GLY A 33 -17.09 15.66 3.06
N GLN A 34 -16.78 15.26 4.30
CA GLN A 34 -15.63 15.76 5.07
C GLN A 34 -14.35 14.95 4.85
N LEU A 35 -14.45 13.81 4.16
CA LEU A 35 -13.35 12.92 3.83
C LEU A 35 -13.52 12.52 2.36
N ASN A 36 -12.44 12.54 1.59
CA ASN A 36 -12.50 12.11 0.19
C ASN A 36 -12.52 10.57 0.09
N GLY A 37 -12.91 10.04 -1.07
CA GLY A 37 -13.02 8.60 -1.28
C GLY A 37 -11.68 7.86 -1.24
N SER A 38 -10.58 8.49 -1.67
CA SER A 38 -9.24 7.91 -1.59
C SER A 38 -8.81 7.66 -0.14
N SER A 39 -8.89 8.69 0.72
CA SER A 39 -8.53 8.56 2.14
C SER A 39 -9.42 7.56 2.86
N PHE A 40 -10.73 7.53 2.57
CA PHE A 40 -11.62 6.58 3.20
C PHE A 40 -11.37 5.13 2.74
N SER A 41 -11.22 4.90 1.43
CA SER A 41 -10.90 3.57 0.90
C SER A 41 -9.55 3.06 1.40
N SER A 42 -8.54 3.93 1.53
CA SER A 42 -7.24 3.61 2.13
C SER A 42 -7.36 3.14 3.58
N ALA A 43 -8.15 3.84 4.40
CA ALA A 43 -8.39 3.45 5.80
C ALA A 43 -9.10 2.10 5.91
N VAL A 44 -10.14 1.90 5.10
CA VAL A 44 -10.90 0.64 5.03
C VAL A 44 -10.00 -0.52 4.57
N TYR A 45 -9.13 -0.28 3.59
CA TYR A 45 -8.16 -1.25 3.09
C TYR A 45 -7.11 -1.61 4.16
N SER A 46 -6.56 -0.61 4.86
CA SER A 46 -5.63 -0.84 5.96
C SER A 46 -6.25 -1.70 7.06
N TYR A 47 -7.51 -1.44 7.42
CA TYR A 47 -8.24 -2.26 8.38
C TYR A 47 -8.46 -3.70 7.88
N ALA A 48 -8.79 -3.88 6.60
CA ALA A 48 -8.89 -5.21 6.00
C ALA A 48 -7.56 -5.98 6.11
N GLY A 49 -6.43 -5.32 5.84
CA GLY A 49 -5.10 -5.92 5.98
C GLY A 49 -4.77 -6.35 7.41
N ARG A 50 -5.20 -5.58 8.42
CA ARG A 50 -5.07 -5.99 9.83
C ARG A 50 -5.88 -7.25 10.12
N LEU A 51 -7.15 -7.31 9.72
CA LEU A 51 -8.00 -8.49 9.92
C LEU A 51 -7.40 -9.74 9.27
N LYS A 52 -6.81 -9.59 8.07
CA LYS A 52 -6.08 -10.67 7.39
C LYS A 52 -4.90 -11.17 8.22
N ALA A 53 -4.07 -10.26 8.72
CA ALA A 53 -2.93 -10.60 9.58
C ALA A 53 -3.34 -11.26 10.90
N GLU A 54 -4.55 -10.98 11.39
CA GLU A 54 -5.14 -11.60 12.58
C GLU A 54 -5.87 -12.92 12.28
N GLY A 55 -5.96 -13.33 11.00
CA GLY A 55 -6.62 -14.55 10.56
C GLY A 55 -8.15 -14.46 10.43
N ASP A 56 -8.75 -13.26 10.53
CA ASP A 56 -10.17 -13.04 10.25
C ASP A 56 -10.43 -12.88 8.74
N GLU A 57 -10.45 -14.01 8.04
CA GLU A 57 -10.70 -14.08 6.60
C GLU A 57 -12.07 -13.51 6.19
N LYS A 58 -13.10 -13.67 7.02
CA LYS A 58 -14.44 -13.18 6.71
C LYS A 58 -14.49 -11.65 6.82
N GLY A 59 -13.89 -11.11 7.88
CA GLY A 59 -13.74 -9.67 8.07
C GLY A 59 -12.91 -9.04 6.95
N TYR A 60 -11.74 -9.63 6.67
CA TYR A 60 -10.85 -9.20 5.58
C TYR A 60 -11.60 -9.07 4.25
N ARG A 61 -12.29 -10.13 3.79
CA ARG A 61 -13.04 -10.09 2.52
C ARG A 61 -14.13 -9.03 2.49
N ARG A 62 -14.86 -8.87 3.60
CA ARG A 62 -15.93 -7.87 3.73
C ARG A 62 -15.37 -6.44 3.58
N TYR A 63 -14.30 -6.12 4.30
CA TYR A 63 -13.73 -4.77 4.28
C TYR A 63 -12.94 -4.50 3.00
N LEU A 64 -12.29 -5.50 2.41
CA LEU A 64 -11.69 -5.36 1.08
C LEU A 64 -12.75 -5.03 0.01
N ALA A 65 -13.87 -5.76 -0.01
CA ALA A 65 -14.95 -5.46 -0.95
C ALA A 65 -15.50 -4.03 -0.80
N LYS A 66 -15.61 -3.55 0.45
CA LYS A 66 -15.99 -2.16 0.74
C LYS A 66 -14.95 -1.15 0.24
N ALA A 67 -13.65 -1.42 0.45
CA ALA A 67 -12.58 -0.56 -0.05
C ALA A 67 -12.61 -0.45 -1.58
N VAL A 68 -12.87 -1.57 -2.28
CA VAL A 68 -13.04 -1.61 -3.73
C VAL A 68 -14.21 -0.74 -4.19
N GLU A 69 -15.39 -0.91 -3.58
CA GLU A 69 -16.59 -0.13 -3.94
C GLU A 69 -16.37 1.39 -3.81
N ILE A 70 -15.77 1.82 -2.70
CA ILE A 70 -15.46 3.24 -2.46
C ILE A 70 -14.41 3.74 -3.45
N SER A 71 -13.37 2.94 -3.71
CA SER A 71 -12.29 3.29 -4.64
C SER A 71 -12.81 3.44 -6.07
N ASP A 72 -13.67 2.52 -6.53
CA ASP A 72 -14.28 2.57 -7.86
C ASP A 72 -15.19 3.79 -8.02
N THR A 73 -16.05 4.03 -7.04
CA THR A 73 -16.92 5.22 -7.04
C THR A 73 -16.09 6.51 -7.10
N PHE A 74 -15.00 6.57 -6.33
CA PHE A 74 -14.10 7.73 -6.33
C PHE A 74 -13.37 7.90 -7.67
N ALA A 75 -12.89 6.80 -8.26
CA ALA A 75 -12.24 6.81 -9.56
C ALA A 75 -13.20 7.25 -10.67
N ASP A 76 -14.47 6.85 -10.65
CA ASP A 76 -15.47 7.29 -11.63
C ASP A 76 -15.76 8.80 -11.54
N MET A 77 -15.76 9.34 -10.31
CA MET A 77 -15.95 10.77 -10.05
C MET A 77 -14.74 11.60 -10.50
N ARG A 78 -13.51 11.11 -10.27
CA ARG A 78 -12.27 11.84 -10.53
C ARG A 78 -11.72 11.61 -11.93
N LYS A 79 -11.98 10.45 -12.52
CA LYS A 79 -11.42 9.98 -13.79
C LYS A 79 -9.89 10.19 -13.80
N SER A 80 -9.35 10.80 -14.86
CA SER A 80 -7.91 11.09 -15.00
C SER A 80 -7.38 12.20 -14.08
N ALA A 81 -8.22 12.81 -13.22
CA ALA A 81 -7.81 13.83 -12.25
C ALA A 81 -7.34 13.24 -10.91
N MET A 82 -7.18 11.92 -10.81
CA MET A 82 -6.54 11.30 -9.64
C MET A 82 -5.07 11.70 -9.57
N THR A 83 -4.58 11.97 -8.36
CA THR A 83 -3.16 12.25 -8.11
C THR A 83 -2.37 10.95 -8.05
N THR A 84 -1.04 11.06 -8.17
CA THR A 84 -0.14 9.90 -8.06
C THR A 84 -0.34 9.11 -6.76
N ALA A 85 -0.53 9.80 -5.62
CA ALA A 85 -0.81 9.16 -4.34
C ALA A 85 -2.19 8.45 -4.31
N GLU A 86 -3.21 9.02 -4.94
CA GLU A 86 -4.53 8.37 -5.05
C GLU A 86 -4.50 7.12 -5.93
N LEU A 87 -3.66 7.13 -6.97
CA LEU A 87 -3.42 5.98 -7.85
C LEU A 87 -2.64 4.86 -7.12
N ASP A 88 -1.67 5.20 -6.27
CA ASP A 88 -0.99 4.21 -5.42
C ASP A 88 -1.96 3.46 -4.48
N VAL A 89 -2.85 4.20 -3.80
CA VAL A 89 -3.89 3.59 -2.97
C VAL A 89 -4.77 2.66 -3.81
N ARG A 90 -5.23 3.15 -4.98
CA ARG A 90 -6.13 2.39 -5.85
C ARG A 90 -5.48 1.11 -6.37
N GLN A 91 -4.22 1.14 -6.84
CA GLN A 91 -3.57 -0.07 -7.33
C GLN A 91 -3.42 -1.11 -6.22
N SER A 92 -3.11 -0.69 -4.98
CA SER A 92 -2.99 -1.61 -3.85
C SER A 92 -4.30 -2.37 -3.61
N ILE A 93 -5.43 -1.64 -3.59
CA ILE A 93 -6.77 -2.21 -3.41
C ILE A 93 -7.13 -3.17 -4.56
N LEU A 94 -6.89 -2.75 -5.81
CA LEU A 94 -7.23 -3.57 -6.98
C LEU A 94 -6.43 -4.87 -7.03
N ARG A 95 -5.13 -4.82 -6.74
CA ARG A 95 -4.28 -6.03 -6.69
C ARG A 95 -4.74 -6.99 -5.61
N GLU A 96 -5.04 -6.49 -4.41
CA GLU A 96 -5.50 -7.33 -3.31
C GLU A 96 -6.86 -7.98 -3.62
N ALA A 97 -7.70 -7.30 -4.41
CA ALA A 97 -8.96 -7.84 -4.94
C ALA A 97 -8.78 -8.77 -6.16
N GLY A 98 -7.55 -9.03 -6.61
CA GLY A 98 -7.26 -9.87 -7.77
C GLY A 98 -7.51 -9.22 -9.14
N ARG A 99 -7.77 -7.90 -9.18
CA ARG A 99 -8.01 -7.13 -10.41
C ARG A 99 -6.69 -6.64 -11.03
N TYR A 100 -5.79 -7.58 -11.33
CA TYR A 100 -4.40 -7.27 -11.74
C TYR A 100 -4.29 -6.48 -13.05
N LEU A 101 -5.16 -6.74 -14.03
CA LEU A 101 -5.13 -6.01 -15.30
C LEU A 101 -5.48 -4.52 -15.09
N GLU A 102 -6.52 -4.24 -14.31
CA GLU A 102 -6.93 -2.88 -13.98
C GLU A 102 -5.90 -2.18 -13.09
N ALA A 103 -5.32 -2.91 -12.13
CA ALA A 103 -4.21 -2.40 -11.34
C ALA A 103 -3.02 -2.01 -12.22
N GLY A 104 -2.70 -2.83 -13.24
CA GLY A 104 -1.65 -2.54 -14.22
C GLY A 104 -1.85 -1.19 -14.91
N THR A 105 -3.07 -0.92 -15.40
CA THR A 105 -3.40 0.37 -16.02
C THR A 105 -3.26 1.54 -15.03
N VAL A 106 -3.72 1.38 -13.79
CA VAL A 106 -3.59 2.40 -12.74
C VAL A 106 -2.12 2.67 -12.40
N ILE A 107 -1.29 1.62 -12.37
CA ILE A 107 0.16 1.73 -12.09
C ILE A 107 0.87 2.47 -13.22
N GLU A 108 0.58 2.15 -14.48
CA GLU A 108 1.16 2.83 -15.64
C GLU A 108 0.80 4.32 -15.64
N GLU A 109 -0.47 4.65 -15.36
CA GLU A 109 -0.90 6.04 -15.23
C GLU A 109 -0.18 6.75 -14.07
N GLY A 110 -0.07 6.10 -12.91
CA GLY A 110 0.62 6.65 -11.74
C GLY A 110 2.09 6.93 -12.01
N LEU A 111 2.80 5.97 -12.60
CA LEU A 111 4.23 6.15 -12.95
C LEU A 111 4.41 7.26 -13.99
N ARG A 112 3.55 7.35 -15.01
CA ARG A 112 3.60 8.45 -15.98
C ARG A 112 3.40 9.80 -15.30
N LYS A 113 2.39 9.92 -14.43
CA LYS A 113 2.12 11.16 -13.68
C LYS A 113 3.25 11.53 -12.72
N PHE A 114 3.89 10.55 -12.07
CA PHE A 114 5.05 10.81 -11.22
C PHE A 114 6.16 11.55 -11.98
N GLU A 115 6.49 11.07 -13.18
CA GLU A 115 7.51 11.70 -14.04
C GLU A 115 7.09 13.09 -14.55
N GLU A 116 5.78 13.36 -14.67
CA GLU A 116 5.23 14.66 -15.09
C GLU A 116 5.13 15.67 -13.93
N GLU A 117 4.74 15.22 -12.73
CA GLU A 117 4.47 16.06 -11.56
C GLU A 117 5.76 16.48 -10.85
N GLY A 118 6.81 15.65 -10.88
CA GLY A 118 8.15 15.94 -10.34
C GLY A 118 8.21 16.29 -8.83
N THR A 119 7.09 16.21 -8.12
CA THR A 119 6.91 16.65 -6.73
C THR A 119 6.25 15.60 -5.85
N ALA A 120 5.88 14.44 -6.43
CA ALA A 120 5.36 13.33 -5.67
C ALA A 120 6.49 12.70 -4.82
N PRO A 121 6.20 12.29 -3.57
CA PRO A 121 7.16 11.60 -2.71
C PRO A 121 7.77 10.36 -3.35
N ILE A 122 9.06 10.09 -3.11
CA ILE A 122 9.77 8.98 -3.78
C ILE A 122 9.17 7.62 -3.43
N HIS A 123 8.63 7.49 -2.21
CA HIS A 123 7.94 6.30 -1.77
C HIS A 123 6.72 5.96 -2.63
N THR A 124 6.06 6.95 -3.22
CA THR A 124 4.91 6.71 -4.11
C THR A 124 5.38 5.97 -5.37
N LYS A 125 6.52 6.35 -5.95
CA LYS A 125 7.13 5.63 -7.07
C LYS A 125 7.53 4.21 -6.68
N ALA A 126 8.18 4.04 -5.54
CA ALA A 126 8.57 2.72 -5.04
C ALA A 126 7.35 1.79 -4.86
N LEU A 127 6.26 2.30 -4.26
CA LEU A 127 5.02 1.54 -4.06
C LEU A 127 4.30 1.19 -5.37
N LEU A 128 4.32 2.09 -6.36
CA LEU A 128 3.83 1.80 -7.71
C LEU A 128 4.67 0.73 -8.41
N LEU A 129 6.00 0.73 -8.24
CA LEU A 129 6.88 -0.31 -8.77
C LEU A 129 6.68 -1.66 -8.08
N ILE A 130 6.46 -1.68 -6.76
CA ILE A 130 5.99 -2.87 -6.04
C ILE A 130 4.66 -3.36 -6.62
N GLY A 131 3.75 -2.40 -6.87
CA GLY A 131 2.54 -2.53 -7.68
C GLY A 131 2.79 -3.38 -8.92
N LYS A 132 3.67 -2.85 -9.78
CA LYS A 132 4.05 -3.40 -11.08
C LYS A 132 4.65 -4.80 -10.96
N ALA A 133 5.59 -5.01 -10.05
CA ALA A 133 6.23 -6.31 -9.85
C ALA A 133 5.18 -7.41 -9.55
N ASN A 134 4.22 -7.16 -8.65
CA ASN A 134 3.17 -8.16 -8.39
C ASN A 134 2.25 -8.36 -9.60
N VAL A 135 1.88 -7.30 -10.34
CA VAL A 135 1.05 -7.48 -11.55
C VAL A 135 1.78 -8.36 -12.56
N LEU A 136 3.07 -8.09 -12.79
CA LEU A 136 3.91 -8.87 -13.70
C LEU A 136 3.98 -10.35 -13.29
N GLU A 137 4.13 -10.64 -12.01
CA GLU A 137 4.08 -12.03 -11.49
C GLU A 137 2.76 -12.75 -11.80
N HIS A 138 1.64 -12.02 -11.96
CA HIS A 138 0.31 -12.59 -12.18
C HIS A 138 -0.13 -12.60 -13.65
N THR A 139 0.60 -11.93 -14.55
CA THR A 139 0.21 -11.78 -15.98
C THR A 139 1.06 -12.62 -16.94
N ASN A 140 1.80 -13.61 -16.44
CA ASN A 140 2.65 -14.53 -17.23
C ASN A 140 3.72 -13.82 -18.09
N VAL A 141 4.20 -12.65 -17.66
CA VAL A 141 5.32 -11.97 -18.33
C VAL A 141 6.66 -12.66 -18.01
N PRO A 142 7.71 -12.42 -18.81
CA PRO A 142 9.03 -12.98 -18.54
C PRO A 142 9.57 -12.58 -17.16
N VAL A 143 10.17 -13.54 -16.45
CA VAL A 143 10.78 -13.35 -15.12
C VAL A 143 11.78 -12.19 -15.09
N GLY A 144 12.49 -11.93 -16.20
CA GLY A 144 13.45 -10.83 -16.31
C GLY A 144 12.86 -9.42 -16.12
N GLU A 145 11.58 -9.22 -16.46
CA GLU A 145 10.89 -7.95 -16.23
C GLU A 145 10.56 -7.73 -14.75
N VAL A 146 10.19 -8.80 -14.06
CA VAL A 146 9.98 -8.79 -12.60
C VAL A 146 11.30 -8.44 -11.91
N GLN A 147 12.40 -9.10 -12.27
CA GLN A 147 13.74 -8.84 -11.71
C GLN A 147 14.20 -7.40 -11.94
N THR A 148 14.00 -6.87 -13.15
CA THR A 148 14.34 -5.48 -13.46
C THR A 148 13.54 -4.51 -12.59
N THR A 149 12.25 -4.78 -12.40
CA THR A 149 11.37 -3.96 -11.55
C THR A 149 11.78 -4.04 -10.08
N VAL A 150 12.08 -5.24 -9.58
CA VAL A 150 12.55 -5.46 -8.19
C VAL A 150 13.87 -4.74 -7.93
N LYS A 151 14.81 -4.76 -8.87
CA LYS A 151 16.05 -4.01 -8.76
C LYS A 151 15.80 -2.48 -8.68
N ALA A 152 14.86 -1.96 -9.48
CA ALA A 152 14.50 -0.55 -9.40
C ALA A 152 13.86 -0.18 -8.05
N ILE A 153 13.14 -1.11 -7.39
CA ILE A 153 12.62 -0.91 -6.03
C ILE A 153 13.78 -0.88 -5.02
N GLU A 154 14.73 -1.81 -5.14
CA GLU A 154 15.93 -1.88 -4.29
C GLU A 154 16.75 -0.59 -4.36
N GLU A 155 16.96 -0.05 -5.56
CA GLU A 155 17.70 1.21 -5.76
C GLU A 155 17.01 2.42 -5.11
N LEU A 156 15.67 2.40 -4.98
CA LEU A 156 14.91 3.49 -4.34
C LEU A 156 14.81 3.35 -2.82
N ALA A 157 14.99 2.15 -2.26
CA ALA A 157 14.72 1.88 -0.85
C ALA A 157 15.49 2.81 0.12
N PRO A 158 16.80 3.11 -0.07
CA PRO A 158 17.52 4.03 0.80
C PRO A 158 16.99 5.47 0.78
N GLU A 159 16.57 5.95 -0.40
CA GLU A 159 16.00 7.31 -0.54
C GLU A 159 14.61 7.38 0.13
N VAL A 160 13.82 6.30 0.02
CA VAL A 160 12.56 6.18 0.75
C VAL A 160 12.79 6.18 2.26
N GLU A 161 13.83 5.49 2.75
CA GLU A 161 14.18 5.49 4.18
C GLU A 161 14.55 6.88 4.68
N GLU A 162 15.32 7.64 3.92
CA GLU A 162 15.67 9.02 4.27
C GLU A 162 14.44 9.96 4.31
N GLU A 163 13.47 9.75 3.40
CA GLU A 163 12.27 10.58 3.33
C GLU A 163 11.21 10.18 4.38
N ASP A 164 10.91 8.88 4.51
CA ASP A 164 9.84 8.34 5.35
C ASP A 164 10.11 6.88 5.75
N GLU A 165 10.66 6.69 6.95
CA GLU A 165 10.94 5.39 7.57
C GLU A 165 9.72 4.44 7.58
N TYR A 166 8.50 4.97 7.75
CA TYR A 166 7.29 4.13 7.76
C TYR A 166 6.99 3.55 6.38
N GLN A 167 7.24 4.33 5.33
CA GLN A 167 7.07 3.83 3.96
C GLN A 167 8.22 2.89 3.58
N ALA A 168 9.43 3.14 4.06
CA ALA A 168 10.57 2.26 3.84
C ALA A 168 10.32 0.85 4.40
N ILE A 169 9.69 0.72 5.57
CA ILE A 169 9.26 -0.58 6.10
C ILE A 169 8.41 -1.35 5.07
N ARG A 170 7.45 -0.68 4.41
CA ARG A 170 6.60 -1.30 3.39
C ARG A 170 7.42 -1.73 2.17
N VAL A 171 8.42 -0.93 1.79
CA VAL A 171 9.31 -1.23 0.66
C VAL A 171 10.19 -2.44 0.97
N TYR A 172 10.88 -2.47 2.10
CA TYR A 172 11.73 -3.59 2.50
C TYR A 172 10.95 -4.89 2.69
N ARG A 173 9.74 -4.83 3.27
CA ARG A 173 8.84 -5.99 3.33
C ARG A 173 8.51 -6.56 1.95
N ALA A 174 8.24 -5.69 0.97
CA ALA A 174 7.96 -6.12 -0.39
C ALA A 174 9.20 -6.73 -1.07
N LEU A 175 10.39 -6.13 -0.87
CA LEU A 175 11.66 -6.67 -1.36
C LEU A 175 11.94 -8.06 -0.78
N ALA A 176 11.82 -8.24 0.54
CA ALA A 176 11.98 -9.53 1.21
C ALA A 176 11.08 -10.61 0.59
N LYS A 177 9.82 -10.26 0.32
CA LYS A 177 8.86 -11.16 -0.34
C LYS A 177 9.27 -11.53 -1.76
N HIS A 178 9.67 -10.56 -2.56
CA HIS A 178 10.10 -10.81 -3.94
C HIS A 178 11.39 -11.64 -3.99
N TYR A 179 12.39 -11.33 -3.16
CA TYR A 179 13.63 -12.09 -3.08
C TYR A 179 13.39 -13.53 -2.61
N SER A 180 12.51 -13.73 -1.63
CA SER A 180 12.10 -15.07 -1.20
C SER A 180 11.50 -15.89 -2.35
N LYS A 181 10.59 -15.30 -3.16
CA LYS A 181 10.03 -15.95 -4.35
C LYS A 181 11.07 -16.27 -5.42
N MET A 182 12.07 -15.40 -5.57
CA MET A 182 13.20 -15.61 -6.48
C MET A 182 14.24 -16.60 -5.95
N LYS A 183 14.08 -17.08 -4.71
CA LYS A 183 15.04 -17.95 -3.99
C LYS A 183 16.40 -17.28 -3.76
N ASP A 184 16.41 -15.95 -3.69
CA ASP A 184 17.57 -15.16 -3.30
C ASP A 184 17.54 -14.96 -1.79
N THR A 185 18.05 -15.93 -1.05
CA THR A 185 17.93 -15.97 0.42
C THR A 185 18.74 -14.88 1.10
N GLU A 186 19.91 -14.55 0.58
CA GLU A 186 20.80 -13.53 1.15
C GLU A 186 20.12 -12.16 1.13
N ARG A 187 19.64 -11.73 -0.05
CA ARG A 187 18.94 -10.44 -0.17
C ARG A 187 17.60 -10.43 0.55
N ALA A 188 16.91 -11.57 0.61
CA ALA A 188 15.68 -11.67 1.40
C ALA A 188 15.95 -11.43 2.89
N GLU A 189 17.01 -12.02 3.44
CA GLU A 189 17.41 -11.84 4.84
C GLU A 189 17.85 -10.41 5.14
N GLU A 190 18.60 -9.77 4.24
CA GLU A 190 18.96 -8.35 4.35
C GLU A 190 17.72 -7.45 4.41
N ALA A 191 16.79 -7.61 3.46
CA ALA A 191 15.56 -6.82 3.45
C ALA A 191 14.68 -7.06 4.69
N VAL A 192 14.67 -8.28 5.24
CA VAL A 192 13.99 -8.57 6.53
C VAL A 192 14.68 -7.84 7.68
N ALA A 193 16.02 -7.83 7.71
CA ALA A 193 16.78 -7.15 8.74
C ALA A 193 16.52 -5.63 8.74
N ASP A 194 16.51 -5.02 7.56
CA ASP A 194 16.21 -3.59 7.40
C ASP A 194 14.78 -3.26 7.82
N ALA A 195 13.79 -4.06 7.39
CA ALA A 195 12.41 -3.88 7.81
C ALA A 195 12.27 -3.97 9.34
N ARG A 196 12.88 -4.97 9.99
CA ARG A 196 12.83 -5.15 11.45
C ARG A 196 13.53 -4.04 12.22
N ARG A 197 14.68 -3.56 11.71
CA ARG A 197 15.39 -2.42 12.30
C ARG A 197 14.47 -1.19 12.33
N LEU A 198 13.90 -0.82 11.18
CA LEU A 198 13.00 0.33 11.08
C LEU A 198 11.74 0.16 11.92
N ILE A 199 11.17 -1.05 11.99
CA ILE A 199 10.02 -1.35 12.87
C ILE A 199 10.38 -1.07 14.34
N TYR A 200 11.57 -1.49 14.78
CA TYR A 200 12.03 -1.25 16.14
C TYR A 200 12.29 0.24 16.42
N GLU A 201 12.91 0.94 15.47
CA GLU A 201 13.22 2.38 15.58
C GLU A 201 11.95 3.25 15.62
N THR A 202 10.98 2.93 14.77
CA THR A 202 9.72 3.69 14.65
C THR A 202 8.63 3.25 15.61
N GLY A 203 8.70 2.02 16.14
CA GLY A 203 7.64 1.40 16.94
C GLY A 203 6.44 0.91 16.12
N ALA A 204 6.58 0.69 14.81
CA ALA A 204 5.53 0.26 13.90
C ALA A 204 5.19 -1.24 14.03
N TRP A 205 4.80 -1.68 15.23
CA TRP A 205 4.59 -3.11 15.55
C TRP A 205 3.47 -3.79 14.76
N ASP A 206 2.54 -3.04 14.16
CA ASP A 206 1.56 -3.60 13.23
C ASP A 206 2.22 -4.14 11.95
N GLN A 207 3.32 -3.53 11.52
CA GLN A 207 4.09 -3.96 10.35
C GLN A 207 4.87 -5.24 10.63
N GLU A 208 5.30 -5.49 11.87
CA GLU A 208 5.94 -6.76 12.26
C GLU A 208 5.00 -7.94 11.99
N ARG A 209 3.73 -7.82 12.40
CA ARG A 209 2.72 -8.86 12.15
C ARG A 209 2.53 -9.12 10.65
N LYS A 210 2.54 -8.05 9.84
CA LYS A 210 2.37 -8.16 8.39
C LYS A 210 3.63 -8.75 7.73
N LEU A 211 4.83 -8.41 8.20
CA LEU A 211 6.09 -9.01 7.78
C LEU A 211 6.10 -10.52 8.07
N GLU A 212 5.77 -10.92 9.29
CA GLU A 212 5.67 -12.33 9.68
C GLU A 212 4.66 -13.11 8.82
N HIS A 213 3.54 -12.49 8.46
CA HIS A 213 2.59 -13.08 7.53
C HIS A 213 3.20 -13.25 6.13
N ASP A 214 3.85 -12.22 5.58
CA ASP A 214 4.45 -12.26 4.24
C ASP A 214 5.56 -13.32 4.11
N LEU A 215 6.33 -13.58 5.18
CA LEU A 215 7.38 -14.60 5.18
C LEU A 215 6.86 -16.04 5.22
N ARG A 216 5.58 -16.24 5.58
CA ARG A 216 4.93 -17.57 5.64
C ARG A 216 4.13 -17.90 4.39
N SER A 217 3.79 -16.89 3.58
CA SER A 217 2.91 -16.98 2.41
C SER A 217 3.69 -17.14 1.11
#